data_AF-Q5C1E6-F1
#
_entry.id   AF-Q5C1E6-F1
#
_cell.length_a   1.000
_cell.length_b   1.000
_cell.length_c   1.000
_cell.angle_alpha   90.00
_cell.angle_beta   90.00
_cell.angle_gamma   90.00
#
_symmetry.space_group_name_H-M   'P 1'
#
loop_
_entity.id
_entity.type
_entity.pdbx_description
1 polymer ?
#
loop_
_entity_poly.entity_id
_entity_poly.type
_entity_poly.pdbx_seq_one_letter_code
_entity_poly.pdbx_strand_id
1 'polypeptide(L)'
;QKGLKQEAKDAFDKVRKHRNRMVHFFHNASTPKEKEAIRLEQAEAWFELNKFVTQDFAKAFAPFVDQFHRMERRLSVTEHYAGVKFASLKHKLNGMTKGGTIFEECSRCHQRSSELRTLDPDMPELTHRYCHV
;
A
#
# COMPACT_ATOMS: atom_id res chain seq x y z
N GLN A 1 2.71 1.99 25.43
CA GLN A 1 2.26 2.64 24.17
C GLN A 1 3.22 2.21 23.07
N LYS A 2 2.76 1.52 22.00
CA LYS A 2 3.66 1.19 20.89
C LYS A 2 3.93 2.49 20.11
N GLY A 3 5.17 2.94 20.14
CA GLY A 3 5.60 4.11 19.36
C GLY A 3 5.58 3.84 17.86
N LEU A 4 5.82 4.89 17.07
CA LEU A 4 5.90 4.78 15.62
C LEU A 4 7.02 3.81 15.20
N LYS A 5 6.71 2.86 14.31
CA LYS A 5 7.69 1.91 13.75
C LYS A 5 8.76 2.65 12.95
N GLN A 6 9.94 2.03 12.79
CA GLN A 6 11.07 2.70 12.14
C GLN A 6 10.78 3.00 10.67
N GLU A 7 10.09 2.10 9.97
CA GLU A 7 9.71 2.26 8.57
C GLU A 7 8.83 3.50 8.37
N ALA A 8 7.87 3.71 9.27
CA ALA A 8 7.01 4.89 9.26
C ALA A 8 7.79 6.18 9.57
N LYS A 9 8.73 6.15 10.53
CA LYS A 9 9.61 7.29 10.80
C LYS A 9 10.44 7.66 9.58
N ASP A 10 11.02 6.67 8.91
CA ASP A 10 11.87 6.88 7.74
C ASP A 10 11.05 7.43 6.57
N ALA A 11 9.86 6.88 6.30
CA ALA A 11 8.96 7.38 5.27
C ALA A 11 8.55 8.85 5.51
N PHE A 12 8.17 9.20 6.75
CA PHE A 12 7.82 10.58 7.09
C PHE A 12 9.03 11.53 7.04
N ASP A 13 10.20 11.06 7.44
CA ASP A 13 11.42 11.87 7.42
C ASP A 13 11.87 12.17 5.98
N LYS A 14 11.68 11.23 5.03
CA LYS A 14 11.90 11.49 3.60
C LYS A 14 11.03 12.64 3.11
N VAL A 15 9.71 12.59 3.35
CA VAL A 15 8.77 13.66 2.96
C VAL A 15 9.14 14.99 3.62
N ARG A 16 9.48 14.98 4.92
CA ARG A 16 9.90 16.19 5.66
C ARG A 16 11.15 16.82 5.04
N LYS A 17 12.19 16.02 4.77
CA LYS A 17 13.44 16.47 4.14
C LYS A 17 13.17 17.03 2.75
N HIS A 18 12.35 16.35 1.95
CA HIS A 18 11.98 16.80 0.61
C HIS A 18 11.28 18.17 0.65
N ARG A 19 10.24 18.32 1.48
CA ARG A 19 9.50 19.57 1.65
C ARG A 19 10.42 20.70 2.09
N ASN A 20 11.34 20.44 3.01
CA ASN A 20 12.30 21.47 3.44
C ASN A 20 13.25 21.88 2.32
N ARG A 21 13.68 20.94 1.47
CA ARG A 21 14.49 21.28 0.29
C ARG A 21 13.71 22.20 -0.66
N MET A 22 12.47 21.84 -1.00
CA MET A 22 11.60 22.64 -1.87
C MET A 22 11.41 24.08 -1.38
N VAL A 23 11.26 24.27 -0.06
CA VAL A 23 11.05 25.59 0.56
C VAL A 23 12.33 26.41 0.63
N HIS A 24 13.47 25.79 0.96
CA HIS A 24 14.74 26.51 1.19
C HIS A 24 15.60 26.64 -0.07
N PHE A 25 15.45 25.74 -1.03
CA PHE A 25 16.16 25.72 -2.29
C PHE A 25 15.09 25.60 -3.36
N PHE A 26 14.74 26.71 -4.01
CA PHE A 26 13.69 26.73 -5.03
C PHE A 26 14.01 25.66 -6.10
N HIS A 27 13.38 24.50 -5.95
CA HIS A 27 13.48 23.36 -6.83
C HIS A 27 12.10 23.15 -7.39
N ASN A 28 11.87 23.65 -8.61
CA ASN A 28 10.78 23.08 -9.38
C ASN A 28 11.18 21.63 -9.61
N ALA A 29 10.43 20.68 -9.05
CA ALA A 29 10.49 19.26 -9.42
C ALA A 29 10.10 19.13 -10.89
N SER A 30 11.00 19.54 -11.77
CA SER A 30 10.75 19.84 -13.17
C SER A 30 10.92 18.59 -13.99
N THR A 31 11.81 17.69 -13.53
CA THR A 31 12.10 16.46 -14.27
C THR A 31 11.05 15.39 -13.98
N PRO A 32 10.70 14.56 -14.97
CA PRO A 32 9.83 13.41 -14.75
C PRO A 32 10.31 12.47 -13.65
N LYS A 33 11.62 12.27 -13.53
CA LYS A 33 12.25 11.40 -12.52
C LYS A 33 12.04 11.92 -11.09
N GLU A 34 12.13 13.23 -10.86
CA GLU A 34 11.86 13.82 -9.54
C GLU A 34 10.38 13.70 -9.18
N LYS A 35 9.48 13.97 -10.13
CA LYS A 35 8.04 13.80 -9.91
C LYS A 35 7.71 12.35 -9.54
N GLU A 36 8.38 11.40 -10.17
CA GLU A 36 8.22 9.98 -9.89
C GLU A 36 8.71 9.60 -8.50
N ALA A 37 9.89 10.09 -8.10
CA ALA A 37 10.40 9.92 -6.75
C ALA A 37 9.44 10.51 -5.70
N ILE A 38 8.88 11.70 -5.95
CA ILE A 38 7.89 12.33 -5.06
C ILE A 38 6.65 11.44 -4.93
N ARG A 39 6.11 10.90 -6.02
CA ARG A 39 4.93 10.02 -5.97
C ARG A 39 5.20 8.79 -5.11
N LEU A 40 6.37 8.16 -5.27
CA LEU A 40 6.76 7.02 -4.46
C LEU A 40 6.93 7.40 -2.98
N GLU A 41 7.62 8.51 -2.67
CA GLU A 41 7.78 9.00 -1.29
C GLU A 41 6.43 9.26 -0.62
N GLN A 42 5.49 9.90 -1.34
CA GLN A 42 4.14 10.15 -0.84
C GLN A 42 3.36 8.85 -0.65
N ALA A 43 3.49 7.89 -1.57
CA ALA A 43 2.84 6.59 -1.45
C ALA A 43 3.35 5.79 -0.24
N GLU A 44 4.66 5.76 -0.01
CA GLU A 44 5.27 5.15 1.19
C GLU A 44 4.74 5.78 2.48
N ALA A 45 4.71 7.12 2.54
CA ALA A 45 4.20 7.85 3.69
C ALA A 45 2.70 7.59 3.93
N TRP A 46 1.87 7.64 2.88
CA TRP A 46 0.44 7.34 3.01
C TRP A 46 0.19 5.90 3.46
N PHE A 47 0.96 4.94 2.97
CA PHE A 47 0.83 3.54 3.36
C PHE A 47 1.15 3.34 4.84
N GLU A 48 2.28 3.88 5.32
CA GLU A 48 2.65 3.77 6.73
C GLU A 48 1.71 4.55 7.65
N LEU A 49 1.19 5.70 7.22
CA LEU A 49 0.14 6.42 7.96
C LEU A 49 -1.15 5.60 8.05
N ASN A 50 -1.61 5.03 6.94
CA ASN A 50 -2.81 4.21 6.91
C ASN A 50 -2.67 3.00 7.85
N LYS A 51 -1.55 2.30 7.80
CA LYS A 51 -1.22 1.17 8.68
C LYS A 51 -1.17 1.58 10.15
N PHE A 52 -0.51 2.70 10.46
CA PHE A 52 -0.45 3.24 11.81
C PHE A 52 -1.85 3.51 12.39
N VAL A 53 -2.71 4.18 11.62
CA VAL A 53 -4.06 4.54 12.06
C VAL A 53 -4.98 3.32 12.14
N THR A 54 -4.99 2.47 11.11
CA THR A 54 -5.95 1.35 11.00
C THR A 54 -5.53 0.10 11.78
N GLN A 55 -4.26 -0.02 12.18
CA GLN A 55 -3.76 -1.19 12.91
C GLN A 55 -3.26 -0.81 14.31
N ASP A 56 -2.24 0.04 14.39
CA ASP A 56 -1.54 0.31 15.65
C ASP A 56 -2.38 1.21 16.59
N PHE A 57 -3.14 2.15 16.03
CA PHE A 57 -3.97 3.13 16.75
C PHE A 57 -5.47 3.03 16.45
N ALA A 58 -5.92 1.89 15.91
CA ALA A 58 -7.30 1.68 15.45
C ALA A 58 -8.37 2.05 16.49
N LYS A 59 -8.11 1.75 17.77
CA LYS A 59 -9.03 2.08 18.87
C LYS A 59 -9.18 3.59 19.10
N ALA A 60 -8.07 4.34 19.02
CA ALA A 60 -8.08 5.79 19.23
C ALA A 60 -8.72 6.53 18.04
N PHE A 61 -8.60 5.97 16.83
CA PHE A 61 -9.14 6.54 15.60
C PHE A 61 -10.38 5.80 15.08
N ALA A 62 -11.06 5.01 15.93
CA ALA A 62 -12.17 4.15 15.50
C ALA A 62 -13.23 4.87 14.65
N PRO A 63 -13.67 6.12 14.97
CA PRO A 63 -14.63 6.85 14.13
C PRO A 63 -14.16 7.16 12.71
N PHE A 64 -12.85 7.11 12.45
CA PHE A 64 -12.22 7.49 11.18
C PHE A 64 -11.72 6.29 10.37
N VAL A 65 -11.66 5.08 10.93
CA VAL A 65 -11.10 3.89 10.27
C VAL A 65 -11.74 3.64 8.89
N ASP A 66 -13.06 3.81 8.76
CA ASP A 66 -13.74 3.66 7.47
C ASP A 66 -13.33 4.71 6.43
N GLN A 67 -12.97 5.91 6.86
CA GLN A 67 -12.47 6.96 5.97
C GLN A 67 -11.09 6.57 5.43
N PHE A 68 -10.22 6.04 6.31
CA PHE A 68 -8.91 5.52 5.94
C PHE A 68 -9.03 4.33 4.99
N HIS A 69 -9.94 3.38 5.23
CA HIS A 69 -10.20 2.28 4.29
C HIS A 69 -10.72 2.77 2.93
N ARG A 70 -11.59 3.78 2.91
CA ARG A 70 -12.05 4.39 1.64
C ARG A 70 -10.92 5.04 0.87
N MET A 71 -10.05 5.77 1.57
CA MET A 71 -8.87 6.41 0.99
C MET A 71 -7.89 5.37 0.45
N GLU A 72 -7.59 4.33 1.22
CA GLU A 72 -6.73 3.22 0.80
C GLU A 72 -7.27 2.54 -0.47
N ARG A 73 -8.57 2.26 -0.56
CA ARG A 73 -9.18 1.70 -1.78
C ARG A 73 -8.99 2.57 -3.02
N ARG A 74 -8.91 3.90 -2.85
CA ARG A 74 -8.63 4.84 -3.94
C ARG A 74 -7.14 4.88 -4.26
N LEU A 75 -6.28 4.78 -3.26
CA LEU A 75 -4.82 4.79 -3.47
C LEU A 75 -4.31 3.47 -4.05
N SER A 76 -4.88 2.31 -3.70
CA SER A 76 -4.51 1.00 -4.23
C SER A 76 -4.72 0.83 -5.74
N VAL A 77 -5.35 1.78 -6.44
CA VAL A 77 -5.40 1.79 -7.91
C VAL A 77 -4.22 2.51 -8.56
N THR A 78 -3.45 3.27 -7.77
CA THR A 78 -2.25 3.94 -8.24
C THR A 78 -1.06 3.00 -8.17
N GLU A 79 -0.22 3.02 -9.21
CA GLU A 79 0.92 2.12 -9.33
C GLU A 79 1.86 2.18 -8.10
N HIS A 80 2.21 3.39 -7.65
CA HIS A 80 3.10 3.61 -6.51
C HIS A 80 2.57 3.00 -5.22
N TYR A 81 1.33 3.33 -4.84
CA TYR A 81 0.77 2.86 -3.59
C TYR A 81 0.48 1.36 -3.63
N ALA A 82 -0.03 0.87 -4.76
CA ALA A 82 -0.22 -0.56 -4.97
C ALA A 82 1.10 -1.32 -4.84
N GLY A 83 2.18 -0.80 -5.43
CA GLY A 83 3.53 -1.37 -5.34
C GLY A 83 4.08 -1.41 -3.92
N VAL A 84 3.96 -0.31 -3.17
CA VAL A 84 4.39 -0.24 -1.75
C VAL A 84 3.62 -1.28 -0.92
N LYS A 85 2.29 -1.33 -1.06
CA LYS A 85 1.46 -2.29 -0.33
C LYS A 85 1.79 -3.73 -0.73
N PHE A 86 1.96 -4.01 -2.02
CA PHE A 86 2.37 -5.33 -2.50
C PHE A 86 3.72 -5.77 -1.92
N ALA A 87 4.71 -4.86 -1.90
CA ALA A 87 6.01 -5.13 -1.30
C ALA A 87 5.89 -5.51 0.20
N SER A 88 5.01 -4.82 0.95
CA SER A 88 4.73 -5.14 2.35
C SER A 88 4.11 -6.53 2.55
N LEU A 89 3.37 -7.03 1.54
CA LEU A 89 2.68 -8.32 1.57
C LEU A 89 3.54 -9.47 1.04
N LYS A 90 4.70 -9.18 0.45
CA LYS A 90 5.54 -10.17 -0.25
C LYS A 90 5.85 -11.42 0.58
N HIS A 91 6.16 -11.26 1.87
CA HIS A 91 6.40 -12.40 2.75
C HIS A 91 5.16 -13.29 2.92
N LYS A 92 3.98 -12.67 3.12
CA LYS A 92 2.70 -13.39 3.25
C LYS A 92 2.35 -14.12 1.96
N LEU A 93 2.44 -13.43 0.81
CA LEU A 93 2.12 -14.02 -0.49
C LEU A 93 3.06 -15.16 -0.85
N ASN A 94 4.37 -15.01 -0.58
CA ASN A 94 5.34 -16.09 -0.77
C ASN A 94 5.00 -17.33 0.09
N GLY A 95 4.51 -17.12 1.33
CA GLY A 95 4.03 -18.20 2.18
C GLY A 95 2.83 -18.94 1.55
N MET A 96 1.87 -18.20 1.01
CA MET A 96 0.70 -18.77 0.32
C MET A 96 1.09 -19.52 -0.97
N THR A 97 2.03 -18.99 -1.74
CA THR A 97 2.55 -19.65 -2.94
C THR A 97 3.25 -20.97 -2.61
N LYS A 98 4.01 -21.03 -1.51
CA LYS A 98 4.57 -22.30 -1.02
C LYS A 98 3.48 -23.31 -0.61
N GLY A 99 2.32 -22.81 -0.18
CA GLY A 99 1.12 -23.61 0.09
C GLY A 99 0.30 -23.99 -1.15
N GLY A 100 0.76 -23.64 -2.36
CA GLY A 100 0.11 -24.00 -3.62
C GLY A 100 -0.78 -22.90 -4.23
N THR A 101 -0.92 -21.74 -3.59
CA THR A 101 -1.70 -20.64 -4.16
C THR A 101 -1.00 -19.99 -5.35
N ILE A 102 -1.70 -19.88 -6.48
CA ILE A 102 -1.23 -19.18 -7.68
C ILE A 102 -1.79 -17.75 -7.68
N PHE A 103 -0.91 -16.78 -7.84
CA PHE A 103 -1.28 -15.37 -8.03
C PHE A 103 -1.05 -14.92 -9.46
N GLU A 104 -2.07 -14.29 -10.02
CA GLU A 104 -2.05 -13.63 -11.33
C GLU A 104 -1.98 -12.10 -11.16
N GLU A 105 -1.72 -11.40 -12.26
CA GLU A 105 -1.79 -9.94 -12.28
C GLU A 105 -3.23 -9.47 -12.05
N CYS A 106 -3.41 -8.54 -11.13
CA CYS A 106 -4.70 -7.91 -10.92
C CYS A 106 -4.93 -6.81 -11.97
N SER A 107 -6.06 -6.87 -12.68
CA SER A 107 -6.45 -5.87 -13.69
C SER A 107 -6.66 -4.45 -13.13
N ARG A 108 -6.75 -4.29 -11.80
CA ARG A 108 -7.03 -3.01 -11.14
C ARG A 108 -5.79 -2.34 -10.54
N CYS A 109 -4.91 -3.11 -9.90
CA CYS A 109 -3.71 -2.57 -9.24
C CYS A 109 -2.41 -2.92 -9.97
N HIS A 110 -2.48 -3.76 -11.00
CA HIS A 110 -1.35 -4.23 -11.82
C HIS A 110 -0.26 -4.98 -11.05
N GLN A 111 -0.54 -5.37 -9.81
CA GLN A 111 0.35 -6.21 -8.99
C GLN A 111 -0.05 -7.68 -9.15
N ARG A 112 0.94 -8.58 -9.11
CA ARG A 112 0.74 -10.04 -9.14
C ARG A 112 0.23 -10.56 -7.79
N SER A 113 -1.00 -10.19 -7.48
CA SER A 113 -1.64 -10.38 -6.17
C SER A 113 -3.10 -10.85 -6.28
N SER A 114 -3.56 -11.20 -7.49
CA SER A 114 -4.90 -11.73 -7.73
C SER A 114 -4.91 -13.23 -7.52
N GLU A 115 -5.60 -13.69 -6.49
CA GLU A 115 -5.85 -15.10 -6.20
C GLU A 115 -7.18 -15.52 -6.84
N LEU A 116 -7.20 -16.66 -7.55
CA LEU A 116 -8.45 -17.29 -7.96
C LEU A 116 -8.96 -18.16 -6.81
N ARG A 117 -10.14 -17.83 -6.29
CA ARG A 117 -10.78 -18.58 -5.20
C ARG A 117 -12.06 -19.23 -5.68
N THR A 118 -12.17 -20.53 -5.46
CA THR A 118 -13.44 -21.24 -5.58
C THR A 118 -14.37 -20.78 -4.46
N LEU A 119 -15.59 -20.38 -4.81
CA LEU A 119 -16.62 -19.92 -3.89
C LEU A 119 -17.33 -21.09 -3.22
N ASP A 120 -17.51 -22.19 -3.95
CA ASP A 120 -18.20 -23.38 -3.49
C ASP A 120 -17.38 -24.64 -3.85
N PRO A 121 -16.88 -25.42 -2.87
CA PRO A 121 -16.15 -26.66 -3.14
C PRO A 121 -16.92 -27.68 -3.98
N ASP A 122 -18.25 -27.67 -3.91
CA ASP A 122 -19.12 -28.58 -4.66
C ASP A 122 -19.39 -28.08 -6.09
N MET A 123 -19.04 -26.82 -6.39
CA MET A 123 -19.16 -26.20 -7.72
C MET A 123 -17.84 -25.48 -8.11
N PRO A 124 -16.81 -26.22 -8.54
CA PRO A 124 -15.46 -25.69 -8.76
C PRO A 124 -15.37 -24.59 -9.82
N GLU A 125 -16.33 -24.54 -10.75
CA GLU A 125 -16.47 -23.49 -11.77
C GLU A 125 -16.83 -22.13 -11.17
N LEU A 126 -17.49 -22.12 -10.00
CA LEU A 126 -17.91 -20.89 -9.35
C LEU A 126 -16.71 -20.26 -8.63
N THR A 127 -16.00 -19.39 -9.34
CA THR A 127 -14.77 -18.75 -8.86
C THR A 127 -14.89 -17.23 -8.77
N HIS A 128 -14.09 -16.61 -7.90
CA HIS A 128 -13.89 -15.16 -7.88
C HIS A 128 -12.40 -14.82 -7.78
N ARG A 129 -12.05 -13.62 -8.23
CA ARG A 129 -10.69 -13.08 -8.14
C ARG A 129 -10.58 -12.18 -6.92
N TYR A 130 -9.67 -12.51 -6.00
CA TYR A 130 -9.39 -11.72 -4.80
C TYR A 130 -8.02 -11.06 -4.91
N CYS A 131 -7.99 -9.73 -4.90
CA CYS A 131 -6.75 -8.95 -4.86
C CYS A 131 -6.33 -8.74 -3.40
N HIS A 132 -5.07 -9.04 -3.08
CA HIS A 132 -4.53 -8.83 -1.73
C HIS A 132 -4.03 -7.39 -1.46
N VAL A 133 -3.87 -6.58 -2.51
CA VAL A 133 -3.51 -5.14 -2.47
C VAL A 133 -4.75 -4.26 -2.44
#